data_AF-A0A4S8JCR8-F1
#
_entry.id   AF-A0A4S8JCR8-F1
#
_cell.length_a   1.000
_cell.length_b   1.000
_cell.length_c   1.000
_cell.angle_alpha   90.00
_cell.angle_beta   90.00
_cell.angle_gamma   90.00
#
_symmetry.space_group_name_H-M   'P 1'
#
loop_
_entity.id
_entity.type
_entity.pdbx_description
1 polymer ?
#
loop_
_entity_poly.entity_id
_entity_poly.type
_entity_poly.pdbx_seq_one_letter_code
_entity_poly.pdbx_strand_id
1 'polypeptide(L)'
;MNNLFRFRSEIQERQVVAVPDLPGRPIEIPRAELPEFLLEQNHMSDTWDRMKKAQLTCHGVVVNTFYGFEPEYCDDYRRVEARQAWFVGPVALASCGGVERGGGTAAKEDGGRCMAWLDTREEGSVLFVCFGGLYGGFAAGKPMLTWPLVFEQFINERLVVKVAGAGKRVWEGQRSEAEHEKTVVPGEAIARAVSGFMKAGGEGETARKKAMELSVVARAAVAKGGPSPRDLDSLIDELLATRVGATMQDTPT
;
A
#
# COMPACT_ATOMS: atom_id res chain seq x y z
N MET A 1 -9.00 -5.90 1.89
CA MET A 1 -9.13 -6.79 3.06
C MET A 1 -10.55 -6.84 3.63
N ASN A 2 -11.24 -5.71 3.84
CA ASN A 2 -12.62 -5.73 4.37
C ASN A 2 -13.60 -6.57 3.54
N ASN A 3 -13.55 -6.45 2.21
CA ASN A 3 -14.38 -7.27 1.32
C ASN A 3 -14.07 -8.77 1.53
N LEU A 4 -12.80 -9.19 1.50
CA LEU A 4 -12.43 -10.58 1.77
C LEU A 4 -12.91 -11.09 3.13
N PHE A 5 -12.85 -10.25 4.16
CA PHE A 5 -13.31 -10.62 5.50
C PHE A 5 -14.83 -10.86 5.55
N ARG A 6 -15.63 -10.06 4.84
CA ARG A 6 -17.10 -10.26 4.74
C ARG A 6 -17.47 -11.60 4.09
N PHE A 7 -16.66 -12.06 3.13
CA PHE A 7 -16.92 -13.29 2.37
C PHE A 7 -16.07 -14.49 2.84
N ARG A 8 -15.53 -14.43 4.07
CA ARG A 8 -14.61 -15.46 4.58
C ARG A 8 -15.17 -16.88 4.59
N SER A 9 -16.49 -17.05 4.78
CA SER A 9 -17.14 -18.36 4.75
C SER A 9 -17.05 -19.03 3.38
N GLU A 10 -17.00 -18.25 2.31
CA GLU A 10 -16.92 -18.75 0.93
C GLU A 10 -15.48 -18.99 0.46
N ILE A 11 -14.49 -18.45 1.19
CA ILE A 11 -13.06 -18.61 0.87
C ILE A 11 -12.62 -20.07 1.06
N GLN A 12 -13.21 -20.79 2.02
CA GLN A 12 -12.77 -22.13 2.41
C GLN A 12 -12.90 -23.17 1.27
N GLU A 13 -13.80 -22.94 0.31
CA GLU A 13 -14.10 -23.86 -0.78
C GLU A 13 -13.24 -23.60 -2.04
N ARG A 14 -12.46 -22.51 -2.07
CA ARG A 14 -11.76 -22.05 -3.28
C ARG A 14 -10.24 -22.14 -3.15
N GLN A 15 -9.59 -22.58 -4.22
CA GLN A 15 -8.12 -22.54 -4.34
C GLN A 15 -7.61 -21.13 -4.69
N VAL A 16 -8.41 -20.38 -5.44
CA VAL A 16 -8.14 -18.98 -5.81
C VAL A 16 -9.40 -18.17 -5.54
N VAL A 17 -9.22 -17.04 -4.86
CA VAL A 17 -10.30 -16.13 -4.45
C VAL A 17 -10.15 -14.82 -5.23
N ALA A 18 -11.17 -14.44 -5.98
CA ALA A 18 -11.28 -13.08 -6.48
C ALA A 18 -11.76 -12.18 -5.34
N VAL A 19 -11.11 -11.01 -5.15
CA VAL A 19 -11.58 -10.05 -4.14
C VAL A 19 -12.96 -9.52 -4.57
N PRO A 20 -14.00 -9.75 -3.77
CA PRO A 20 -15.36 -9.34 -4.14
C PRO A 20 -15.52 -7.83 -4.07
N ASP A 21 -16.47 -7.31 -4.84
CA ASP A 21 -16.93 -5.92 -4.82
C ASP A 21 -15.83 -4.86 -5.03
N LEU A 22 -14.70 -5.24 -5.65
CA LEU A 22 -13.69 -4.27 -6.06
C LEU A 22 -13.96 -3.76 -7.49
N PRO A 23 -13.80 -2.45 -7.75
CA PRO A 23 -13.91 -1.92 -9.10
C PRO A 23 -12.75 -2.40 -9.99
N GLY A 24 -13.00 -2.37 -11.30
CA GLY A 24 -12.01 -2.73 -12.32
C GLY A 24 -11.86 -4.23 -12.56
N ARG A 25 -10.65 -4.67 -12.92
CA ARG A 25 -10.36 -6.07 -13.22
C ARG A 25 -10.32 -6.91 -11.94
N PRO A 26 -10.87 -8.14 -11.93
CA PRO A 26 -10.82 -9.01 -10.77
C PRO A 26 -9.40 -9.23 -10.26
N ILE A 27 -9.21 -8.98 -8.96
CA ILE A 27 -7.95 -9.25 -8.28
C ILE A 27 -8.01 -10.65 -7.68
N GLU A 28 -7.32 -11.60 -8.31
CA GLU A 28 -7.27 -13.00 -7.87
C GLU A 28 -6.10 -13.27 -6.92
N ILE A 29 -6.41 -13.94 -5.81
CA ILE A 29 -5.47 -14.29 -4.74
C ILE A 29 -5.55 -15.80 -4.46
N PRO A 30 -4.47 -16.57 -4.66
CA PRO A 30 -4.40 -17.96 -4.20
C PRO A 30 -4.67 -18.03 -2.70
N ARG A 31 -5.38 -19.07 -2.26
CA ARG A 31 -5.74 -19.25 -0.86
C ARG A 31 -4.52 -19.26 0.06
N ALA A 32 -3.42 -19.87 -0.35
CA ALA A 32 -2.17 -19.89 0.41
C ALA A 32 -1.58 -18.48 0.64
N GLU A 33 -1.86 -17.50 -0.23
CA GLU A 33 -1.39 -16.12 -0.10
C GLU A 33 -2.34 -15.23 0.70
N LEU A 34 -3.47 -15.77 1.17
CA LEU A 34 -4.39 -15.04 2.05
C LEU A 34 -3.88 -15.11 3.49
N PRO A 35 -4.01 -14.01 4.26
CA PRO A 35 -3.71 -14.04 5.69
C PRO A 35 -4.52 -15.10 6.44
N GLU A 36 -3.88 -15.82 7.37
CA GLU A 36 -4.48 -16.92 8.13
C GLU A 36 -5.82 -16.53 8.81
N PHE A 37 -5.94 -15.29 9.29
CA PHE A 37 -7.15 -14.79 9.94
C PHE A 37 -8.38 -14.64 9.00
N LEU A 38 -8.18 -14.75 7.68
CA LEU A 38 -9.29 -14.87 6.72
C LEU A 38 -9.72 -16.33 6.53
N LEU A 39 -8.86 -17.28 6.86
CA LEU A 39 -9.08 -18.71 6.66
C LEU A 39 -9.65 -19.37 7.93
N GLU A 40 -9.19 -18.92 9.09
CA GLU A 40 -9.51 -19.50 10.40
C GLU A 40 -9.88 -18.42 11.43
N GLN A 41 -10.70 -18.81 12.41
CA GLN A 41 -11.00 -17.96 13.56
C GLN A 41 -9.80 -17.93 14.51
N ASN A 42 -9.28 -16.75 14.79
CA ASN A 42 -8.18 -16.54 15.71
C ASN A 42 -8.25 -15.13 16.34
N HIS A 43 -7.27 -14.79 17.17
CA HIS A 43 -7.24 -13.49 17.84
C HIS A 43 -7.22 -12.30 16.85
N MET A 44 -6.66 -12.46 15.65
CA MET A 44 -6.61 -11.41 14.64
C MET A 44 -7.96 -11.24 13.94
N SER A 45 -8.70 -12.33 13.69
CA SER A 45 -10.04 -12.23 13.11
C SER A 45 -11.01 -11.53 14.08
N ASP A 46 -10.93 -11.84 15.37
CA ASP A 46 -11.69 -11.13 16.42
C ASP A 46 -11.30 -9.65 16.51
N THR A 47 -10.00 -9.36 16.36
CA THR A 47 -9.49 -7.99 16.34
C THR A 47 -9.99 -7.24 15.10
N TRP A 48 -10.09 -7.91 13.95
CA TRP A 48 -10.59 -7.33 12.71
C TRP A 48 -12.03 -6.86 12.82
N ASP A 49 -12.93 -7.67 13.41
CA ASP A 49 -14.32 -7.29 13.65
C ASP A 49 -14.44 -6.04 14.53
N ARG A 50 -13.62 -5.97 15.60
CA ARG A 50 -13.56 -4.80 16.48
C ARG A 50 -13.04 -3.57 15.75
N MET A 51 -11.98 -3.72 14.96
CA MET A 51 -11.43 -2.64 14.14
C MET A 51 -12.45 -2.14 13.12
N LYS A 52 -13.16 -3.04 12.44
CA LYS A 52 -14.18 -2.67 11.46
C LYS A 52 -15.36 -1.95 12.10
N LYS A 53 -15.83 -2.41 13.26
CA LYS A 53 -16.85 -1.71 14.04
C LYS A 53 -16.39 -0.31 14.43
N ALA A 54 -15.16 -0.19 14.96
CA ALA A 54 -14.59 1.10 15.33
C ALA A 54 -14.47 2.05 14.12
N GLN A 55 -14.02 1.54 12.97
CA GLN A 55 -13.93 2.28 11.70
C GLN A 55 -15.29 2.82 11.25
N LEU A 56 -16.38 2.05 11.40
CA LEU A 56 -17.72 2.48 11.03
C LEU A 56 -18.33 3.49 12.01
N THR A 57 -17.90 3.47 13.28
CA THR A 57 -18.38 4.41 14.31
C THR A 57 -17.55 5.67 14.45
N CYS A 58 -16.34 5.70 13.87
CA CYS A 58 -15.48 6.87 13.94
C CYS A 58 -15.99 8.02 13.06
N HIS A 59 -15.48 9.22 13.28
CA HIS A 59 -15.85 10.41 12.51
C HIS A 59 -15.51 10.25 11.02
N GLY A 60 -14.38 9.62 10.73
CA GLY A 60 -13.93 9.25 9.40
C GLY A 60 -12.53 8.65 9.46
N VAL A 61 -11.99 8.28 8.30
CA VAL A 61 -10.71 7.58 8.19
C VAL A 61 -9.70 8.44 7.43
N VAL A 62 -8.48 8.54 7.95
CA VAL A 62 -7.35 9.14 7.24
C VAL A 62 -6.54 8.01 6.62
N VAL A 63 -6.35 8.06 5.31
CA VAL A 63 -5.68 7.00 4.55
C VAL A 63 -4.43 7.57 3.88
N ASN A 64 -3.29 6.90 4.07
CA ASN A 64 -2.05 7.23 3.37
C ASN A 64 -2.07 6.67 1.94
N THR A 65 -2.86 7.31 1.10
CA THR A 65 -2.92 7.13 -0.35
C THR A 65 -3.30 8.45 -1.00
N PHE A 66 -3.31 8.52 -2.33
CA PHE A 66 -3.72 9.70 -3.09
C PHE A 66 -4.62 9.32 -4.25
N TYR A 67 -5.61 10.17 -4.52
CA TYR A 67 -6.65 9.92 -5.51
C TYR A 67 -6.10 9.59 -6.91
N GLY A 68 -5.02 10.23 -7.33
CA GLY A 68 -4.43 10.00 -8.66
C GLY A 68 -3.80 8.61 -8.85
N PHE A 69 -3.57 7.85 -7.77
CA PHE A 69 -3.07 6.48 -7.87
C PHE A 69 -4.19 5.45 -8.02
N GLU A 70 -5.25 5.61 -7.24
CA GLU A 70 -6.30 4.61 -7.10
C GLU A 70 -7.71 5.21 -7.06
N PRO A 71 -8.12 5.98 -8.09
CA PRO A 71 -9.33 6.80 -8.04
C PRO A 71 -10.60 5.98 -7.83
N GLU A 72 -10.77 4.89 -8.57
CA GLU A 72 -11.94 3.99 -8.44
C GLU A 72 -12.02 3.36 -7.04
N TYR A 73 -10.88 2.98 -6.46
CA TYR A 73 -10.80 2.40 -5.13
C TYR A 73 -11.06 3.46 -4.04
N CYS A 74 -10.57 4.69 -4.23
CA CYS A 74 -10.86 5.82 -3.35
C CYS A 74 -12.36 6.15 -3.31
N ASP A 75 -13.01 6.19 -4.48
CA ASP A 75 -14.44 6.48 -4.59
C ASP A 75 -15.30 5.38 -3.97
N ASP A 76 -14.95 4.11 -4.20
CA ASP A 76 -15.63 2.99 -3.55
C ASP A 76 -15.42 3.02 -2.03
N TYR A 77 -14.19 3.27 -1.55
CA TYR A 77 -13.89 3.33 -0.12
C TYR A 77 -14.70 4.39 0.61
N ARG A 78 -14.86 5.59 0.02
CA ARG A 78 -15.72 6.65 0.56
C ARG A 78 -17.20 6.26 0.60
N ARG A 79 -17.65 5.40 -0.32
CA ARG A 79 -19.05 4.98 -0.40
C ARG A 79 -19.37 3.85 0.58
N VAL A 80 -18.49 2.86 0.71
CA VAL A 80 -18.82 1.57 1.34
C VAL A 80 -18.05 1.29 2.63
N GLU A 81 -16.88 1.91 2.81
CA GLU A 81 -15.96 1.56 3.89
C GLU A 81 -15.88 2.59 5.01
N ALA A 82 -16.14 3.87 4.74
CA ALA A 82 -16.05 4.94 5.71
C ALA A 82 -17.16 5.99 5.51
N ARG A 83 -17.60 6.62 6.60
CA ARG A 83 -18.57 7.72 6.52
C ARG A 83 -17.97 8.98 5.88
N GLN A 84 -16.68 9.18 6.13
CA GLN A 84 -15.83 10.21 5.54
C GLN A 84 -14.42 9.64 5.41
N ALA A 85 -13.71 9.95 4.32
CA ALA A 85 -12.32 9.53 4.12
C ALA A 85 -11.47 10.62 3.48
N TRP A 86 -10.30 10.85 4.07
CA TRP A 86 -9.29 11.82 3.62
C TRP A 86 -8.02 11.12 3.14
N PHE A 87 -7.61 11.41 1.90
CA PHE A 87 -6.50 10.77 1.22
C PHE A 87 -5.25 11.68 1.23
N VAL A 88 -4.46 11.53 2.29
CA VAL A 88 -3.37 12.48 2.65
C VAL A 88 -1.99 12.06 2.14
N GLY A 89 -1.92 11.04 1.28
CA GLY A 89 -0.68 10.43 0.84
C GLY A 89 -0.03 11.07 -0.40
N PRO A 90 1.16 10.57 -0.79
CA PRO A 90 1.99 9.72 0.03
C PRO A 90 2.74 10.54 1.10
N VAL A 91 2.54 10.20 2.37
CA VAL A 91 3.17 10.90 3.51
C VAL A 91 4.70 10.89 3.43
N ALA A 92 5.28 9.87 2.77
CA ALA A 92 6.72 9.79 2.52
C ALA A 92 7.29 10.99 1.75
N LEU A 93 6.49 11.67 0.92
CA LEU A 93 6.91 12.89 0.22
C LEU A 93 6.67 14.18 1.04
N ALA A 94 5.76 14.13 2.01
CA ALA A 94 5.43 15.28 2.86
C ALA A 94 6.45 15.49 3.99
N SER A 95 7.21 14.44 4.34
CA SER A 95 8.28 14.49 5.34
C SER A 95 9.51 15.24 4.80
N CYS A 96 9.42 16.56 4.69
CA CYS A 96 10.58 17.46 4.63
C CYS A 96 11.22 17.52 6.03
N GLY A 97 11.75 16.40 6.53
CA GLY A 97 12.25 16.26 7.89
C GLY A 97 12.12 14.83 8.38
N GLY A 98 13.23 14.09 8.37
CA GLY A 98 13.28 12.65 8.51
C GLY A 98 12.66 12.11 9.79
N VAL A 99 11.58 11.34 9.63
CA VAL A 99 11.32 10.19 10.49
C VAL A 99 11.01 9.03 9.55
N GLU A 100 12.03 8.25 9.22
CA GLU A 100 11.88 7.03 8.43
C GLU A 100 11.24 5.94 9.28
N ARG A 101 10.18 5.31 8.76
CA ARG A 101 9.56 4.11 9.36
C ARG A 101 10.22 2.87 8.76
N GLY A 102 10.80 2.06 9.64
CA GLY A 102 11.40 0.75 9.30
C GLY A 102 12.92 0.77 9.39
N GLY A 103 13.49 -0.17 10.14
CA GLY A 103 14.92 -0.28 10.42
C GLY A 103 15.22 -0.12 11.91
N GLY A 104 15.86 -1.13 12.51
CA GLY A 104 16.37 -1.03 13.88
C GLY A 104 17.36 0.12 14.03
N THR A 105 17.74 0.46 15.27
CA THR A 105 18.59 1.61 15.63
C THR A 105 19.92 1.70 14.87
N ALA A 106 20.42 0.60 14.28
CA ALA A 106 21.60 0.56 13.42
C ALA A 106 21.42 1.20 12.03
N ALA A 107 20.18 1.33 11.52
CA ALA A 107 19.89 1.92 10.20
C ALA A 107 19.88 3.46 10.20
N LYS A 108 19.90 4.10 11.38
CA LYS A 108 19.70 5.55 11.56
C LYS A 108 20.84 6.41 11.02
N GLU A 109 22.09 5.97 11.13
CA GLU A 109 23.26 6.71 10.60
C GLU A 109 23.57 6.33 9.14
N ASP A 110 23.07 5.18 8.69
CA ASP A 110 23.33 4.64 7.36
C ASP A 110 22.29 5.05 6.32
N GLY A 111 21.04 5.33 6.68
CA GLY A 111 19.98 5.67 5.73
C GLY A 111 20.34 6.86 4.81
N GLY A 112 20.81 7.97 5.39
CA GLY A 112 21.24 9.14 4.62
C GLY A 112 22.47 8.90 3.75
N ARG A 113 23.41 8.06 4.21
CA ARG A 113 24.61 7.67 3.45
C ARG A 113 24.27 6.70 2.32
N CYS A 114 23.38 5.76 2.57
CA CYS A 114 22.85 4.81 1.58
C CYS A 114 22.09 5.54 0.47
N MET A 115 21.22 6.49 0.80
CA MET A 115 20.49 7.26 -0.21
C MET A 115 21.43 8.13 -1.05
N ALA A 116 22.36 8.85 -0.43
CA ALA A 116 23.37 9.62 -1.15
C ALA A 116 24.23 8.73 -2.07
N TRP A 117 24.60 7.53 -1.62
CA TRP A 117 25.32 6.55 -2.41
C TRP A 117 24.47 6.01 -3.58
N LEU A 118 23.19 5.71 -3.35
CA LEU A 118 22.27 5.24 -4.38
C LEU A 118 22.06 6.30 -5.47
N ASP A 119 22.04 7.58 -5.10
CA ASP A 119 21.90 8.69 -6.03
C ASP A 119 23.15 8.88 -6.93
N THR A 120 24.31 8.34 -6.54
CA THR A 120 25.52 8.33 -7.41
C THR A 120 25.51 7.25 -8.48
N ARG A 121 24.54 6.34 -8.45
CA ARG A 121 24.49 5.17 -9.35
C ARG A 121 23.89 5.54 -10.70
N GLU A 122 24.37 4.87 -11.75
CA GLU A 122 23.90 5.10 -13.12
C GLU A 122 22.40 4.87 -13.23
N GLU A 123 21.77 5.61 -14.14
CA GLU A 123 20.34 5.42 -14.39
C GLU A 123 20.07 3.97 -14.79
N GLY A 124 19.11 3.36 -14.12
CA GLY A 124 18.76 1.98 -14.36
C GLY A 124 19.64 0.95 -13.66
N SER A 125 20.68 1.33 -12.90
CA SER A 125 21.55 0.38 -12.18
C SER A 125 21.09 0.06 -10.74
N VAL A 126 20.05 0.73 -10.24
CA VAL A 126 19.47 0.51 -8.91
C VAL A 126 18.10 -0.14 -9.03
N LEU A 127 17.90 -1.19 -8.24
CA LEU A 127 16.64 -1.90 -8.12
C LEU A 127 16.07 -1.76 -6.70
N PHE A 128 14.79 -1.42 -6.60
CA PHE A 128 14.07 -1.47 -5.34
C PHE A 128 13.42 -2.84 -5.15
N VAL A 129 13.74 -3.51 -4.04
CA VAL A 129 13.09 -4.76 -3.63
C VAL A 129 12.13 -4.43 -2.48
N CYS A 130 10.84 -4.62 -2.73
CA CYS A 130 9.81 -4.18 -1.80
C CYS A 130 9.29 -5.31 -0.91
N PHE A 131 9.37 -5.08 0.40
CA PHE A 131 8.78 -5.88 1.47
C PHE A 131 7.55 -5.18 2.12
N GLY A 132 6.84 -4.30 1.40
CA GLY A 132 5.61 -3.64 1.89
C GLY A 132 5.58 -2.10 1.76
N GLY A 133 6.70 -1.44 1.47
CA GLY A 133 6.80 0.02 1.28
C GLY A 133 6.34 0.52 -0.09
N LEU A 134 5.07 0.31 -0.46
CA LEU A 134 4.49 0.69 -1.75
C LEU A 134 4.73 2.16 -2.13
N TYR A 135 4.26 3.06 -1.26
CA TYR A 135 4.20 4.49 -1.55
C TYR A 135 5.56 5.18 -1.58
N GLY A 136 6.57 4.64 -0.87
CA GLY A 136 7.95 5.13 -0.94
C GLY A 136 8.59 4.88 -2.31
N GLY A 137 8.35 3.69 -2.89
CA GLY A 137 8.84 3.35 -4.24
C GLY A 137 8.24 4.26 -5.32
N PHE A 138 6.92 4.47 -5.28
CA PHE A 138 6.24 5.35 -6.24
C PHE A 138 6.63 6.82 -6.07
N ALA A 139 6.73 7.30 -4.83
CA ALA A 139 7.25 8.63 -4.53
C ALA A 139 8.64 8.87 -5.18
N ALA A 140 9.52 7.88 -5.11
CA ALA A 140 10.85 7.94 -5.70
C ALA A 140 10.90 7.65 -7.22
N GLY A 141 9.77 7.29 -7.85
CA GLY A 141 9.71 6.94 -9.28
C GLY A 141 10.50 5.68 -9.62
N LYS A 142 10.69 4.77 -8.65
CA LYS A 142 11.50 3.57 -8.84
C LYS A 142 10.60 2.37 -9.14
N PRO A 143 10.90 1.59 -10.19
CA PRO A 143 10.20 0.34 -10.42
C PRO A 143 10.56 -0.69 -9.35
N MET A 144 9.67 -1.65 -9.11
CA MET A 144 9.75 -2.53 -7.95
C MET A 144 9.84 -4.00 -8.36
N LEU A 145 10.83 -4.73 -7.83
CA LEU A 145 10.71 -6.18 -7.72
C LEU A 145 9.99 -6.51 -6.39
N THR A 146 8.84 -7.17 -6.47
CA THR A 146 8.01 -7.47 -5.29
C THR A 146 8.37 -8.82 -4.70
N TRP A 147 8.53 -8.83 -3.37
CA TRP A 147 8.78 -10.04 -2.59
C TRP A 147 7.92 -10.00 -1.31
N PRO A 148 6.62 -10.32 -1.42
CA PRO A 148 5.73 -10.34 -0.27
C PRO A 148 6.12 -11.47 0.69
N LEU A 149 6.04 -11.19 1.99
CA LEU A 149 6.34 -12.15 3.05
C LEU A 149 5.11 -12.48 3.89
N VAL A 150 4.28 -11.48 4.20
CA VAL A 150 3.15 -11.60 5.13
C VAL A 150 2.02 -10.62 4.81
N PHE A 151 0.83 -10.90 5.34
CA PHE A 151 -0.30 -9.98 5.41
C PHE A 151 -0.66 -9.28 4.08
N GLU A 152 -0.86 -7.96 4.13
CA GLU A 152 -1.31 -7.14 3.01
C GLU A 152 -0.26 -7.04 1.90
N GLN A 153 0.98 -7.50 2.13
CA GLN A 153 2.05 -7.41 1.12
C GLN A 153 1.69 -8.18 -0.15
N PHE A 154 0.98 -9.31 -0.04
CA PHE A 154 0.48 -10.06 -1.19
C PHE A 154 -0.58 -9.28 -2.00
N ILE A 155 -1.35 -8.43 -1.34
CA ILE A 155 -2.34 -7.55 -1.99
C ILE A 155 -1.63 -6.34 -2.60
N ASN A 156 -0.73 -5.70 -1.85
CA ASN A 156 0.07 -4.57 -2.32
C ASN A 156 0.89 -4.94 -3.56
N GLU A 157 1.46 -6.15 -3.61
CA GLU A 157 2.13 -6.67 -4.81
C GLU A 157 1.21 -6.62 -6.04
N ARG A 158 -0.06 -7.01 -5.92
CA ARG A 158 -1.00 -7.01 -7.04
C ARG A 158 -1.32 -5.60 -7.50
N LEU A 159 -1.41 -4.66 -6.56
CA LEU A 159 -1.51 -3.23 -6.90
C LEU A 159 -0.27 -2.76 -7.68
N VAL A 160 0.94 -3.16 -7.29
CA VAL A 160 2.18 -2.83 -8.02
C VAL A 160 2.22 -3.46 -9.42
N VAL A 161 1.98 -4.76 -9.51
CA VAL A 161 2.27 -5.56 -10.70
C VAL A 161 1.09 -5.52 -11.68
N LYS A 162 -0.14 -5.73 -11.20
CA LYS A 162 -1.32 -5.90 -12.07
C LYS A 162 -2.06 -4.59 -12.32
N VAL A 163 -2.09 -3.68 -11.35
CA VAL A 163 -2.83 -2.40 -11.46
C VAL A 163 -1.92 -1.29 -11.97
N ALA A 164 -0.82 -1.01 -11.26
CA ALA A 164 0.11 0.06 -11.59
C ALA A 164 1.04 -0.28 -12.77
N GLY A 165 1.34 -1.56 -12.98
CA GLY A 165 2.33 -2.00 -13.96
C GLY A 165 3.74 -1.49 -13.67
N ALA A 166 4.01 -1.06 -12.43
CA ALA A 166 5.25 -0.41 -12.00
C ALA A 166 6.24 -1.40 -11.34
N GLY A 167 6.01 -2.70 -11.53
CA GLY A 167 6.89 -3.71 -10.96
C GLY A 167 6.64 -5.11 -11.49
N LYS A 168 7.45 -6.03 -10.99
CA LYS A 168 7.42 -7.46 -11.33
C LYS A 168 7.65 -8.29 -10.07
N ARG A 169 7.07 -9.47 -10.00
CA ARG A 169 7.31 -10.43 -8.92
C ARG A 169 8.70 -11.04 -9.02
N VAL A 170 9.39 -11.22 -7.89
CA VAL A 170 10.70 -11.89 -7.84
C VAL A 170 10.60 -13.36 -8.22
N TRP A 171 9.57 -14.07 -7.77
CA TRP A 171 9.46 -15.51 -7.94
C TRP A 171 8.02 -15.98 -8.08
N GLU A 172 7.76 -16.84 -9.08
CA GLU A 172 6.45 -17.41 -9.40
C GLU A 172 6.20 -18.80 -8.76
N GLY A 173 7.09 -19.26 -7.87
CA GLY A 173 6.94 -20.56 -7.20
C GLY A 173 5.86 -20.58 -6.11
N GLN A 174 5.84 -21.65 -5.31
CA GLN A 174 4.91 -21.77 -4.18
C GLN A 174 5.19 -20.70 -3.13
N ARG A 175 4.16 -19.94 -2.79
CA ARG A 175 4.21 -18.90 -1.76
C ARG A 175 3.04 -19.09 -0.81
N SER A 176 3.29 -18.86 0.47
CA SER A 176 2.26 -18.93 1.48
C SER A 176 2.49 -17.88 2.56
N GLU A 177 1.39 -17.42 3.16
CA GLU A 177 1.42 -16.62 4.38
C GLU A 177 1.72 -17.52 5.59
N ALA A 178 1.25 -18.77 5.56
CA ALA A 178 1.47 -19.75 6.61
C ALA A 178 2.96 -20.14 6.69
N GLU A 179 3.58 -19.90 7.85
CA GLU A 179 5.03 -20.10 8.05
C GLU A 179 5.50 -21.52 7.68
N HIS A 180 4.70 -22.53 8.00
CA HIS A 180 5.01 -23.95 7.74
C HIS A 180 4.88 -24.35 6.26
N GLU A 181 4.24 -23.52 5.42
CA GLU A 181 4.12 -23.73 3.99
C GLU A 181 5.09 -22.87 3.17
N LYS A 182 5.87 -21.99 3.83
CA LYS A 182 6.86 -21.17 3.16
C LYS A 182 7.98 -22.03 2.61
N THR A 183 8.39 -21.69 1.40
CA THR A 183 9.47 -22.39 0.70
C THR A 183 10.66 -21.44 0.50
N VAL A 184 11.86 -22.02 0.47
CA VAL A 184 13.08 -21.25 0.20
C VAL A 184 13.05 -20.79 -1.26
N VAL A 185 13.09 -19.48 -1.47
CA VAL A 185 13.21 -18.91 -2.81
C VAL A 185 14.59 -19.24 -3.38
N PRO A 186 14.69 -19.93 -4.52
CA PRO A 186 15.98 -20.30 -5.07
C PRO A 186 16.79 -19.08 -5.51
N GLY A 187 18.09 -19.06 -5.22
CA GLY A 187 18.98 -17.95 -5.55
C GLY A 187 19.01 -17.66 -7.06
N GLU A 188 18.91 -18.70 -7.88
CA GLU A 188 18.83 -18.58 -9.33
C GLU A 188 17.53 -17.93 -9.81
N ALA A 189 16.43 -18.07 -9.08
CA ALA A 189 15.18 -17.37 -9.40
C ALA A 189 15.34 -15.86 -9.17
N ILE A 190 15.98 -15.48 -8.07
CA ILE A 190 16.31 -14.08 -7.75
C ILE A 190 17.25 -13.52 -8.83
N ALA A 191 18.32 -14.25 -9.15
CA ALA A 191 19.29 -13.82 -10.17
C ALA A 191 18.63 -13.63 -11.54
N ARG A 192 17.72 -14.54 -11.94
CA ARG A 192 16.93 -14.41 -13.18
C ARG A 192 15.99 -13.20 -13.13
N ALA A 193 15.28 -12.99 -12.02
CA ALA A 193 14.36 -11.88 -11.89
C ALA A 193 15.10 -10.53 -11.99
N VAL A 194 16.21 -10.38 -11.26
CA VAL A 194 17.05 -9.18 -11.30
C VAL A 194 17.61 -8.98 -12.70
N SER A 195 18.29 -9.98 -13.27
CA SER A 195 18.93 -9.84 -14.58
C SER A 195 17.91 -9.57 -15.69
N GLY A 196 16.74 -10.21 -15.64
CA GLY A 196 15.67 -10.01 -16.61
C GLY A 196 15.01 -8.64 -16.48
N PHE A 197 14.82 -8.15 -15.25
CA PHE A 197 14.23 -6.83 -15.02
C PHE A 197 15.20 -5.70 -15.40
N MET A 198 16.50 -5.92 -15.28
CA MET A 198 17.54 -4.94 -15.64
C MET A 198 17.93 -4.97 -17.12
N LYS A 199 17.40 -5.92 -17.90
CA LYS A 199 17.67 -6.03 -19.34
C LYS A 199 17.06 -4.85 -20.11
N ALA A 200 17.87 -4.22 -20.96
CA ALA A 200 17.43 -3.14 -21.84
C ALA A 200 16.26 -3.57 -22.75
N GLY A 201 15.26 -2.69 -22.92
CA GLY A 201 14.04 -2.98 -23.69
C GLY A 201 13.12 -4.04 -23.06
N GLY A 202 13.39 -4.46 -21.82
CA GLY A 202 12.61 -5.45 -21.09
C GLY A 202 11.48 -4.85 -20.25
N GLU A 203 10.80 -5.72 -19.51
CA GLU A 203 9.68 -5.37 -18.61
C GLU A 203 10.06 -4.31 -17.57
N GLY A 204 11.32 -4.28 -17.10
CA GLY A 204 11.76 -3.30 -16.11
C GLY A 204 11.85 -1.87 -16.65
N GLU A 205 12.07 -1.69 -17.96
CA GLU A 205 12.03 -0.35 -18.58
C GLU A 205 10.59 0.16 -18.67
N THR A 206 9.65 -0.71 -19.05
CA THR A 206 8.21 -0.41 -19.01
C THR A 206 7.77 -0.07 -17.59
N ALA A 207 8.17 -0.88 -16.60
CA ALA A 207 7.88 -0.63 -15.19
C ALA A 207 8.47 0.69 -14.71
N ARG A 208 9.67 1.07 -15.17
CA ARG A 208 10.30 2.35 -14.81
C ARG A 208 9.51 3.54 -15.36
N LYS A 209 9.05 3.47 -16.61
CA LYS A 209 8.19 4.50 -17.20
C LYS A 209 6.90 4.67 -16.38
N LYS A 210 6.24 3.55 -16.01
CA LYS A 210 5.06 3.57 -15.14
C LYS A 210 5.32 4.12 -13.74
N ALA A 211 6.43 3.73 -13.11
CA ALA A 211 6.80 4.27 -11.81
C ALA A 211 7.07 5.79 -11.87
N MET A 212 7.69 6.27 -12.95
CA MET A 212 7.94 7.71 -13.14
C MET A 212 6.65 8.50 -13.38
N GLU A 213 5.74 7.99 -14.21
CA GLU A 213 4.40 8.56 -14.40
C GLU A 213 3.69 8.72 -13.04
N LEU A 214 3.68 7.66 -12.22
CA LEU A 214 3.08 7.69 -10.89
C LEU A 214 3.80 8.65 -9.92
N SER A 215 5.12 8.79 -10.01
CA SER A 215 5.87 9.74 -9.19
C SER A 215 5.48 11.19 -9.47
N VAL A 216 5.26 11.54 -10.73
CA VAL A 216 4.79 12.88 -11.13
C VAL A 216 3.41 13.15 -10.51
N VAL A 217 2.49 12.19 -10.61
CA VAL A 217 1.14 12.31 -10.01
C VAL A 217 1.22 12.40 -8.48
N ALA A 218 2.06 11.56 -7.85
CA ALA A 218 2.27 11.58 -6.40
C ALA A 218 2.78 12.93 -5.90
N ARG A 219 3.76 13.51 -6.59
CA ARG A 219 4.32 14.83 -6.25
C ARG A 219 3.30 15.95 -6.44
N ALA A 220 2.51 15.88 -7.51
CA ALA A 220 1.41 16.83 -7.72
C ALA A 220 0.33 16.70 -6.64
N ALA A 221 0.07 15.48 -6.16
CA ALA A 221 -0.92 15.24 -5.12
C ALA A 221 -0.58 15.95 -3.80
N VAL A 222 0.70 15.96 -3.41
CA VAL A 222 1.20 16.55 -2.16
C VAL A 222 1.74 17.98 -2.31
N ALA A 223 1.79 18.52 -3.53
CA ALA A 223 2.20 19.91 -3.76
C ALA A 223 1.26 20.89 -3.03
N LYS A 224 1.73 22.12 -2.76
CA LYS A 224 0.91 23.16 -2.13
C LYS A 224 -0.39 23.37 -2.92
N GLY A 225 -1.55 23.24 -2.25
CA GLY A 225 -2.88 23.32 -2.88
C GLY A 225 -3.31 22.06 -3.64
N GLY A 226 -2.50 21.01 -3.62
CA GLY A 226 -2.81 19.70 -4.19
C GLY A 226 -3.99 19.00 -3.48
N PRO A 227 -4.52 17.91 -4.05
CA PRO A 227 -5.61 17.15 -3.44
C PRO A 227 -5.31 16.67 -2.02
N SER A 228 -4.09 16.22 -1.71
CA SER A 228 -3.80 15.65 -0.39
C SER A 228 -3.70 16.69 0.73
N PRO A 229 -3.03 17.86 0.54
CA PRO A 229 -3.14 18.96 1.48
C PRO A 229 -4.58 19.48 1.64
N ARG A 230 -5.37 19.55 0.56
CA ARG A 230 -6.78 19.96 0.64
C ARG A 230 -7.64 19.00 1.47
N ASP A 231 -7.43 17.70 1.33
CA ASP A 231 -8.10 16.70 2.18
C ASP A 231 -7.67 16.86 3.65
N LEU A 232 -6.39 17.14 3.92
CA LEU A 232 -5.91 17.42 5.27
C LEU A 232 -6.50 18.71 5.85
N ASP A 233 -6.55 19.78 5.08
CA ASP A 233 -7.14 21.07 5.49
C ASP A 233 -8.63 20.90 5.77
N SER A 234 -9.36 20.18 4.91
CA SER A 234 -10.78 19.85 5.12
C SER A 234 -11.01 19.09 6.43
N LEU A 235 -10.17 18.09 6.72
CA LEU A 235 -10.22 17.38 8.01
C LEU A 235 -10.02 18.34 9.20
N ILE A 236 -9.03 19.23 9.12
CA ILE A 236 -8.75 20.19 10.19
C ILE A 236 -9.96 21.13 10.40
N ASP A 237 -10.52 21.67 9.32
CA ASP A 237 -11.67 22.56 9.35
C ASP A 237 -12.90 21.88 9.97
N GLU A 238 -13.18 20.63 9.58
CA GLU A 238 -14.29 19.83 10.13
C GLU A 238 -14.12 19.55 11.64
N LEU A 239 -12.91 19.22 12.09
CA LEU A 239 -12.61 19.00 13.50
C LEU A 239 -12.75 20.29 14.32
N LEU A 240 -12.29 21.42 13.78
CA LEU A 240 -12.42 22.73 14.43
C LEU A 240 -13.88 23.17 14.53
N ALA A 241 -14.69 22.97 13.48
CA ALA A 241 -16.11 23.29 13.49
C ALA A 241 -16.89 22.47 14.53
N THR A 242 -16.56 21.19 14.66
CA THR A 242 -17.17 20.30 15.66
C THR A 242 -16.87 20.76 17.09
N ARG A 243 -15.64 21.23 17.35
CA ARG A 243 -15.24 21.76 18.65
C ARG A 243 -16.03 23.02 19.02
N VAL A 244 -16.22 23.93 18.08
CA VAL A 244 -16.99 25.18 18.30
C VAL A 244 -18.46 24.87 18.60
N GLY A 245 -19.05 23.92 17.86
CA GLY A 245 -20.44 23.47 18.09
C GLY A 245 -20.67 22.84 19.47
N ALA A 246 -19.70 22.06 19.98
CA ALA A 246 -19.77 21.50 21.32
C ALA A 246 -19.71 22.58 22.42
N THR A 247 -18.83 23.57 22.27
CA THR A 247 -18.73 24.68 23.24
C THR A 247 -19.96 25.59 23.30
N MET A 248 -20.71 25.72 22.20
CA MET A 248 -21.94 26.53 22.19
C MET A 248 -23.15 25.81 22.83
N GLN A 249 -23.14 24.47 22.88
CA GLN A 249 -24.19 23.67 23.52
C GLN A 249 -24.04 23.56 25.05
N ASP A 250 -22.82 23.77 25.58
CA ASP A 250 -22.51 23.72 27.01
C ASP A 250 -22.69 25.07 27.74
N THR A 251 -23.26 26.09 27.09
CA THR A 251 -23.55 27.36 27.76
C THR A 251 -24.94 27.29 28.39
N PRO A 252 -25.09 27.27 29.74
CA PRO A 252 -26.40 27.22 30.36
C PRO A 252 -27.11 28.56 30.15
N THR A 253 -28.35 28.50 29.65
CA THR A 253 -29.32 29.61 29.64
C THR A 253 -29.73 30.03 31.04
#